data_AF-A0A353B7R7-F1
#
_entry.id   AF-A0A353B7R7-F1
#
_cell.length_a   1.000
_cell.length_b   1.000
_cell.length_c   1.000
_cell.angle_alpha   90.00
_cell.angle_beta   90.00
_cell.angle_gamma   90.00
#
_symmetry.space_group_name_H-M   'P 1'
#
loop_
_entity.id
_entity.type
_entity.pdbx_description
1 polymer ?
#
loop_
_entity_poly.entity_id
_entity_poly.type
_entity_poly.pdbx_seq_one_letter_code
_entity_poly.pdbx_strand_id
1 'polypeptide(L)'
;MAAPCSHWIRLWYNLGSGRGAANGARRPTRRHRQLYCSGIPVAASINGGLRIAQDKVLTETNHPSAPHQRTRHDHASETAEDYVEAVADIIDAEGSCRLKDLAQRFAVSHVTANRIVARLVSKELLSTEPYRPIELTSAGRKLARECKDRHRIVHAFLLAIGVDEQTAAIDAEGIEHHVSKKTLARFEAFITQKDAS
;
A
#
# COMPACT_ATOMS: atom_id res chain seq x y z
N MET A 1 2.64 21.42 -25.46
CA MET A 1 1.84 20.17 -25.47
C MET A 1 2.32 19.33 -24.31
N ALA A 2 1.55 19.25 -23.23
CA ALA A 2 1.91 18.44 -22.06
C ALA A 2 1.88 16.96 -22.46
N ALA A 3 2.97 16.23 -22.21
CA ALA A 3 2.98 14.78 -22.37
C ALA A 3 1.93 14.17 -21.42
N PRO A 4 1.19 13.12 -21.85
CA PRO A 4 0.23 12.47 -20.97
C PRO A 4 0.98 11.89 -19.76
N CYS A 5 0.41 12.07 -18.58
CA CYS A 5 0.93 11.64 -17.26
C CYS A 5 1.43 10.18 -17.25
N SER A 6 0.96 9.35 -18.17
CA SER A 6 1.36 7.94 -18.36
C SER A 6 2.79 7.74 -18.89
N HIS A 7 3.45 8.75 -19.48
CA HIS A 7 4.79 8.57 -20.05
C HIS A 7 5.90 8.54 -18.97
N TRP A 8 5.78 9.36 -17.94
CA TRP A 8 6.79 9.47 -16.87
C TRP A 8 6.73 8.29 -15.89
N ILE A 9 5.52 7.84 -15.55
CA ILE A 9 5.30 6.58 -14.81
C ILE A 9 5.97 5.38 -15.51
N ARG A 10 5.88 5.30 -16.85
CA ARG A 10 6.46 4.20 -17.63
C ARG A 10 7.99 4.21 -17.69
N LEU A 11 8.59 5.40 -17.62
CA LEU A 11 10.04 5.60 -17.51
C LEU A 11 10.54 5.18 -16.13
N TRP A 12 9.79 5.49 -15.07
CA TRP A 12 10.11 5.10 -13.69
C TRP A 12 10.16 3.57 -13.51
N TYR A 13 9.19 2.82 -14.05
CA TYR A 13 9.18 1.35 -13.91
C TYR A 13 10.17 0.61 -14.81
N ASN A 14 10.57 1.15 -15.97
CA ASN A 14 11.46 0.42 -16.89
C ASN A 14 12.95 0.60 -16.61
N LEU A 15 13.37 1.66 -15.90
CA LEU A 15 14.78 1.93 -15.58
C LEU A 15 15.40 0.95 -14.54
N GLY A 16 14.60 0.05 -13.94
CA GLY A 16 15.07 -0.94 -12.96
C GLY A 16 15.43 -2.34 -13.48
N SER A 17 15.44 -2.59 -14.81
CA SER A 17 15.56 -3.95 -15.36
C SER A 17 16.87 -4.24 -16.11
N GLY A 18 18.01 -3.98 -15.46
CA GLY A 18 19.31 -4.51 -15.85
C GLY A 18 19.45 -5.99 -15.49
N ARG A 19 19.15 -6.91 -16.42
CA ARG A 19 19.38 -8.35 -16.27
C ARG A 19 20.86 -8.70 -16.50
N GLY A 20 21.51 -9.23 -15.46
CA GLY A 20 22.71 -10.06 -15.55
C GLY A 20 22.40 -11.47 -15.06
N ALA A 21 22.44 -12.46 -15.96
CA ALA A 21 22.18 -13.86 -15.68
C ALA A 21 23.42 -14.56 -15.10
N ALA A 22 23.25 -15.39 -14.07
CA ALA A 22 24.15 -16.52 -13.79
C ALA A 22 23.48 -17.60 -12.91
N ASN A 23 23.77 -18.85 -13.29
CA ASN A 23 23.16 -20.10 -12.89
C ASN A 23 23.34 -20.55 -11.42
N GLY A 24 22.33 -21.29 -10.95
CA GLY A 24 22.51 -22.69 -10.51
C GLY A 24 23.05 -22.96 -9.11
N ALA A 25 22.17 -23.25 -8.15
CA ALA A 25 22.50 -24.09 -7.00
C ALA A 25 21.27 -24.82 -6.44
N ARG A 26 21.42 -26.13 -6.25
CA ARG A 26 20.40 -27.11 -5.83
C ARG A 26 20.00 -26.91 -4.36
N ARG A 27 18.70 -27.06 -4.06
CA ARG A 27 18.17 -27.15 -2.69
C ARG A 27 18.33 -28.57 -2.13
N PRO A 28 18.85 -28.77 -0.91
CA PRO A 28 18.81 -30.07 -0.25
C PRO A 28 17.45 -30.31 0.44
N THR A 29 16.97 -31.54 0.29
CA THR A 29 15.71 -32.08 0.80
C THR A 29 15.69 -32.19 2.34
N ARG A 30 14.63 -31.68 2.97
CA ARG A 30 14.36 -31.79 4.41
C ARG A 30 13.77 -33.18 4.71
N ARG A 31 14.54 -34.07 5.33
CA ARG A 31 14.06 -35.38 5.79
C ARG A 31 13.18 -35.23 7.04
N HIS A 32 12.13 -36.04 7.05
CA HIS A 32 11.24 -36.36 8.16
C HIS A 32 11.96 -36.57 9.51
N ARG A 33 11.38 -36.06 10.59
CA ARG A 33 11.30 -36.84 11.83
C ARG A 33 10.01 -36.55 12.58
N GLN A 34 9.19 -37.58 12.59
CA GLN A 34 7.93 -37.75 13.29
C GLN A 34 8.28 -38.22 14.70
N LEU A 35 7.75 -37.55 15.74
CA LEU A 35 7.81 -38.04 17.11
C LEU A 35 6.39 -38.03 17.67
N TYR A 36 5.82 -39.24 17.72
CA TYR A 36 4.72 -39.62 18.58
C TYR A 36 5.19 -39.60 20.04
N CYS A 37 4.38 -39.06 20.94
CA CYS A 37 4.36 -39.49 22.33
C CYS A 37 2.91 -39.74 22.75
N SER A 38 2.68 -40.97 23.20
CA SER A 38 1.42 -41.61 23.58
C SER A 38 1.29 -41.70 25.11
N GLY A 39 0.06 -41.61 25.61
CA GLY A 39 -0.35 -41.98 26.99
C GLY A 39 0.02 -40.91 28.05
N ILE A 40 -0.74 -40.66 29.11
CA ILE A 40 -1.58 -41.52 29.97
C ILE A 40 -2.63 -40.61 30.73
N PRO A 41 -3.47 -41.11 31.66
CA PRO A 41 -4.91 -41.36 31.54
C PRO A 41 -5.84 -40.34 32.24
N VAL A 42 -7.14 -40.49 31.98
CA VAL A 42 -8.25 -39.82 32.67
C VAL A 42 -8.66 -40.63 33.91
N ALA A 43 -8.72 -40.02 35.09
CA ALA A 43 -9.43 -40.60 36.24
C ALA A 43 -9.93 -39.55 37.26
N ALA A 44 -11.22 -39.68 37.55
CA ALA A 44 -11.89 -39.58 38.85
C ALA A 44 -12.04 -38.21 39.56
N SER A 45 -13.32 -37.80 39.54
CA SER A 45 -14.03 -36.91 40.44
C SER A 45 -13.86 -37.22 41.94
N ILE A 46 -13.63 -36.17 42.75
CA ILE A 46 -13.97 -36.11 44.17
C ILE A 46 -14.46 -34.70 44.53
N ASN A 47 -15.66 -34.64 45.11
CA ASN A 47 -16.32 -33.45 45.64
C ASN A 47 -15.57 -32.93 46.88
N GLY A 48 -15.36 -31.62 46.94
CA GLY A 48 -14.87 -30.94 48.14
C GLY A 48 -14.95 -29.43 47.95
N GLY A 49 -16.03 -28.82 48.45
CA GLY A 49 -16.24 -27.38 48.41
C GLY A 49 -15.22 -26.64 49.27
N LEU A 50 -14.54 -25.66 48.68
CA LEU A 50 -13.91 -24.57 49.39
C LEU A 50 -14.17 -23.29 48.60
N ARG A 51 -15.03 -22.44 49.18
CA ARG A 51 -15.26 -21.06 48.72
C ARG A 51 -13.96 -20.27 48.94
N ILE A 52 -13.18 -20.10 47.89
CA ILE A 52 -12.10 -19.09 47.84
C ILE A 52 -12.63 -17.91 47.03
N ALA A 53 -12.47 -16.72 47.60
CA ALA A 53 -12.91 -15.44 47.06
C ALA A 53 -12.47 -15.24 45.61
N GLN A 54 -13.35 -14.65 44.80
CA GLN A 54 -13.04 -14.19 43.46
C GLN A 54 -12.07 -13.00 43.56
N ASP A 55 -10.78 -13.28 43.57
CA ASP A 55 -9.78 -12.28 43.22
C ASP A 55 -9.94 -11.96 41.73
N LYS A 56 -10.45 -10.75 41.50
CA LYS A 56 -10.54 -10.10 40.19
C LYS A 56 -9.11 -9.98 39.63
N VAL A 57 -8.68 -10.98 38.87
CA VAL A 57 -7.56 -10.82 37.94
C VAL A 57 -8.04 -9.84 36.88
N LEU A 58 -7.73 -8.56 37.09
CA LEU A 58 -7.79 -7.54 36.06
C LEU A 58 -6.81 -8.00 34.98
N THR A 59 -7.35 -8.60 33.93
CA THR A 59 -6.61 -8.79 32.69
C THR A 59 -6.34 -7.40 32.16
N GLU A 60 -5.11 -6.92 32.38
CA GLU A 60 -4.60 -5.70 31.77
C GLU A 60 -4.76 -5.85 30.25
N THR A 61 -5.77 -5.17 29.72
CA THR A 61 -5.97 -5.02 28.29
C THR A 61 -4.74 -4.33 27.73
N ASN A 62 -3.93 -5.10 27.02
CA ASN A 62 -2.75 -4.66 26.28
C ASN A 62 -3.20 -3.65 25.20
N HIS A 63 -3.37 -2.40 25.60
CA HIS A 63 -3.70 -1.30 24.69
C HIS A 63 -2.43 -1.00 23.89
N PRO A 64 -2.39 -1.25 22.57
CA PRO A 64 -1.26 -0.82 21.76
C PRO A 64 -1.14 0.70 21.92
N SER A 65 0.01 1.15 22.40
CA SER A 65 0.31 2.55 22.70
C SER A 65 -0.08 3.44 21.50
N ALA A 66 -0.83 4.51 21.78
CA ALA A 66 -1.41 5.42 20.78
C ALA A 66 -0.47 5.89 19.65
N PRO A 67 0.86 6.06 19.86
CA PRO A 67 1.80 6.36 18.77
C PRO A 67 1.86 5.28 17.68
N HIS A 68 1.85 3.99 18.04
CA HIS A 68 1.95 2.90 17.05
C HIS A 68 0.69 2.75 16.20
N GLN A 69 -0.47 3.19 16.70
CA GLN A 69 -1.72 3.16 15.95
C GLN A 69 -1.75 4.21 14.82
N ARG A 70 -1.21 5.42 15.08
CA ARG A 70 -1.15 6.50 14.09
C ARG A 70 -0.28 6.12 12.90
N THR A 71 0.96 5.72 13.15
CA THR A 71 1.90 5.29 12.08
C THR A 71 1.32 4.17 11.21
N ARG A 72 0.63 3.19 11.82
CA ARG A 72 -0.02 2.11 11.06
C ARG A 72 -1.19 2.59 10.21
N HIS A 73 -1.93 3.59 10.70
CA HIS A 73 -3.03 4.18 9.95
C HIS A 73 -2.50 4.97 8.75
N ASP A 74 -1.47 5.78 8.96
CA ASP A 74 -0.85 6.62 7.93
C ASP A 74 -0.27 5.77 6.80
N HIS A 75 0.53 4.75 7.13
CA HIS A 75 1.05 3.80 6.13
C HIS A 75 -0.06 3.03 5.39
N ALA A 76 -1.17 2.73 6.07
CA ALA A 76 -2.30 2.08 5.42
C ALA A 76 -3.14 3.02 4.54
N SER A 77 -3.00 4.34 4.72
CA SER A 77 -3.56 5.37 3.83
C SER A 77 -2.65 5.53 2.61
N GLU A 78 -1.35 5.72 2.82
CA GLU A 78 -0.32 5.78 1.77
C GLU A 78 -0.44 4.58 0.81
N THR A 79 -0.40 3.35 1.35
CA THR A 79 -0.56 2.14 0.53
C THR A 79 -1.90 2.11 -0.23
N ALA A 80 -2.96 2.70 0.32
CA ALA A 80 -4.25 2.72 -0.36
C ALA A 80 -4.28 3.72 -1.51
N GLU A 81 -3.67 4.89 -1.31
CA GLU A 81 -3.50 5.92 -2.33
C GLU A 81 -2.66 5.38 -3.50
N ASP A 82 -1.48 4.82 -3.22
CA ASP A 82 -0.58 4.24 -4.22
C ASP A 82 -1.28 3.24 -5.12
N TYR A 83 -2.00 2.28 -4.52
CA TYR A 83 -2.64 1.21 -5.26
C TYR A 83 -3.83 1.71 -6.09
N VAL A 84 -4.59 2.66 -5.56
CA VAL A 84 -5.75 3.23 -6.25
C VAL A 84 -5.29 4.08 -7.45
N GLU A 85 -4.21 4.85 -7.29
CA GLU A 85 -3.58 5.58 -8.37
C GLU A 85 -2.99 4.66 -9.44
N ALA A 86 -2.23 3.64 -9.03
CA ALA A 86 -1.67 2.65 -9.93
C ALA A 86 -2.75 1.93 -10.76
N VAL A 87 -3.90 1.60 -10.15
CA VAL A 87 -5.03 1.01 -10.88
C VAL A 87 -5.58 2.01 -11.92
N ALA A 88 -5.76 3.28 -11.54
CA ALA A 88 -6.25 4.32 -12.46
C ALA A 88 -5.31 4.48 -13.66
N ASP A 89 -4.00 4.60 -13.42
CA ASP A 89 -3.01 4.78 -14.47
C ASP A 89 -2.90 3.58 -15.42
N ILE A 90 -2.96 2.36 -14.88
CA ILE A 90 -2.93 1.14 -15.71
C ILE A 90 -4.20 1.08 -16.57
N ILE A 91 -5.37 1.41 -16.02
CA ILE A 91 -6.61 1.45 -16.80
C ILE A 91 -6.52 2.52 -17.89
N ASP A 92 -6.02 3.71 -17.58
CA ASP A 92 -5.87 4.81 -18.55
C ASP A 92 -4.88 4.44 -19.67
N ALA A 93 -3.81 3.69 -19.35
CA ALA A 93 -2.76 3.34 -20.31
C ALA A 93 -3.05 2.05 -21.11
N GLU A 94 -3.68 1.05 -20.50
CA GLU A 94 -3.80 -0.32 -21.04
C GLU A 94 -5.26 -0.78 -21.18
N GLY A 95 -6.22 0.01 -20.69
CA GLY A 95 -7.66 -0.26 -20.76
C GLY A 95 -8.18 -1.22 -19.68
N SER A 96 -7.32 -1.99 -19.02
CA SER A 96 -7.71 -2.88 -17.92
C SER A 96 -6.55 -3.14 -16.97
N CYS A 97 -6.81 -3.23 -15.67
CA CYS A 97 -5.81 -3.58 -14.66
C CYS A 97 -6.06 -4.99 -14.12
N ARG A 98 -5.03 -5.82 -14.08
CA ARG A 98 -5.06 -7.15 -13.42
C ARG A 98 -4.10 -7.17 -12.25
N LEU A 99 -4.31 -8.15 -11.37
CA LEU A 99 -3.49 -8.32 -10.17
C LEU A 99 -1.99 -8.51 -10.46
N LYS A 100 -1.65 -9.18 -11.58
CA LYS A 100 -0.26 -9.35 -12.01
C LYS A 100 0.41 -8.02 -12.37
N ASP A 101 -0.35 -7.07 -12.89
CA ASP A 101 0.14 -5.77 -13.34
C ASP A 101 0.51 -4.94 -12.10
N LEU A 102 -0.33 -4.98 -11.06
CA LEU A 102 -0.02 -4.38 -9.76
C LEU A 102 1.16 -5.05 -9.07
N ALA A 103 1.24 -6.39 -9.10
CA ALA A 103 2.36 -7.11 -8.49
C ALA A 103 3.69 -6.74 -9.16
N GLN A 104 3.70 -6.64 -10.50
CA GLN A 104 4.85 -6.20 -11.26
C GLN A 104 5.18 -4.73 -10.97
N ARG A 105 4.17 -3.86 -10.97
CA ARG A 105 4.31 -2.42 -10.72
C ARG A 105 4.96 -2.18 -9.36
N PHE A 106 4.41 -2.73 -8.28
CA PHE A 106 4.99 -2.53 -6.94
C PHE A 106 6.19 -3.42 -6.60
N ALA A 107 6.68 -4.23 -7.54
CA ALA A 107 7.75 -5.23 -7.30
C ALA A 107 7.49 -6.12 -6.07
N VAL A 108 6.22 -6.46 -5.82
CA VAL A 108 5.80 -7.31 -4.69
C VAL A 108 5.38 -8.69 -5.16
N SER A 109 5.32 -9.65 -4.22
CA SER A 109 4.75 -10.96 -4.51
C SER A 109 3.27 -10.85 -4.89
N HIS A 110 2.80 -11.75 -5.76
CA HIS A 110 1.38 -11.84 -6.12
C HIS A 110 0.46 -12.05 -4.90
N VAL A 111 0.96 -12.76 -3.87
CA VAL A 111 0.24 -12.96 -2.60
C VAL A 111 0.11 -11.65 -1.82
N THR A 112 1.16 -10.83 -1.80
CA THR A 112 1.16 -9.50 -1.15
C THR A 112 0.16 -8.58 -1.86
N ALA A 113 0.25 -8.48 -3.18
CA ALA A 113 -0.68 -7.67 -3.98
C ALA A 113 -2.13 -8.11 -3.75
N ASN A 114 -2.40 -9.43 -3.73
CA ASN A 114 -3.74 -9.95 -3.49
C ASN A 114 -4.30 -9.51 -2.12
N ARG A 115 -3.48 -9.59 -1.06
CA ARG A 115 -3.89 -9.16 0.28
C ARG A 115 -4.22 -7.67 0.36
N ILE A 116 -3.42 -6.83 -0.31
CA ILE A 116 -3.66 -5.37 -0.35
C ILE A 116 -4.95 -5.09 -1.13
N VAL A 117 -5.12 -5.69 -2.31
CA VAL A 117 -6.34 -5.53 -3.12
C VAL A 117 -7.58 -5.98 -2.34
N ALA A 118 -7.54 -7.14 -1.68
CA ALA A 118 -8.64 -7.61 -0.84
C ALA A 118 -9.00 -6.62 0.28
N ARG A 119 -8.00 -5.98 0.89
CA ARG A 119 -8.22 -4.92 1.89
C ARG A 119 -8.87 -3.68 1.26
N LEU A 120 -8.46 -3.28 0.07
CA LEU A 120 -9.05 -2.13 -0.62
C LEU A 120 -10.47 -2.40 -1.10
N VAL A 121 -10.79 -3.64 -1.47
CA VAL A 121 -12.17 -4.07 -1.73
C VAL A 121 -13.02 -3.96 -0.46
N SER A 122 -12.50 -4.40 0.69
CA SER A 122 -13.20 -4.25 1.98
C SER A 122 -13.42 -2.79 2.41
N LYS A 123 -12.61 -1.87 1.87
CA LYS A 123 -12.74 -0.41 2.06
C LYS A 123 -13.60 0.25 0.96
N GLU A 124 -14.21 -0.53 0.07
CA GLU A 124 -15.03 -0.05 -1.05
C GLU A 124 -14.29 0.89 -2.00
N LEU A 125 -12.96 0.78 -2.09
CA LEU A 125 -12.14 1.57 -3.03
C LEU A 125 -11.96 0.83 -4.36
N LEU A 126 -11.87 -0.50 -4.31
CA LEU A 126 -11.74 -1.37 -5.46
C LEU A 126 -12.89 -2.37 -5.52
N SER A 127 -13.16 -2.88 -6.73
CA SER A 127 -14.02 -4.02 -6.98
C SER A 127 -13.28 -5.03 -7.85
N THR A 128 -13.41 -6.31 -7.53
CA THR A 128 -12.88 -7.38 -8.38
C THR A 128 -13.66 -8.66 -8.10
N GLU A 129 -13.95 -9.40 -9.16
CA GLU A 129 -14.48 -10.76 -9.09
C GLU A 129 -13.37 -11.77 -9.44
N PRO A 130 -13.53 -13.06 -9.09
CA PRO A 130 -12.62 -14.10 -9.54
C PRO A 130 -12.40 -14.06 -11.05
N TYR A 131 -11.14 -14.06 -11.47
CA TYR A 131 -10.71 -14.01 -12.89
C TYR A 131 -11.09 -12.74 -13.67
N ARG A 132 -11.62 -11.71 -13.01
CA ARG A 132 -12.01 -10.44 -13.65
C ARG A 132 -10.95 -9.35 -13.40
N PRO A 133 -10.89 -8.32 -14.26
CA PRO A 133 -10.05 -7.15 -14.01
C PRO A 133 -10.42 -6.45 -12.69
N ILE A 134 -9.46 -5.74 -12.14
CA ILE A 134 -9.65 -4.86 -10.98
C ILE A 134 -10.24 -3.56 -11.49
N GLU A 135 -11.33 -3.12 -10.85
CA GLU A 135 -12.02 -1.87 -11.18
C GLU A 135 -12.02 -0.92 -9.98
N LEU A 136 -11.99 0.37 -10.27
CA LEU A 136 -12.20 1.41 -9.27
C LEU A 136 -13.69 1.55 -8.97
N THR A 137 -14.05 1.71 -7.70
CA THR A 137 -15.39 2.17 -7.34
C THR A 137 -15.50 3.69 -7.58
N SER A 138 -16.67 4.29 -7.31
CA SER A 138 -16.82 5.75 -7.31
C SER A 138 -15.90 6.41 -6.29
N ALA A 139 -15.78 5.84 -5.08
CA ALA A 139 -14.89 6.30 -4.02
C ALA A 139 -13.43 6.14 -4.42
N GLY A 140 -13.04 4.99 -4.99
CA GLY A 140 -11.69 4.77 -5.51
C GLY A 140 -11.31 5.77 -6.61
N ARG A 141 -12.19 6.00 -7.60
CA ARG A 141 -11.95 7.01 -8.64
C ARG A 141 -11.79 8.42 -8.08
N LYS A 142 -12.53 8.76 -7.02
CA LYS A 142 -12.39 10.06 -6.36
C LYS A 142 -11.02 10.16 -5.69
N LEU A 143 -10.63 9.15 -4.91
CA LEU A 143 -9.34 9.12 -4.24
C LEU A 143 -8.17 9.18 -5.24
N ALA A 144 -8.22 8.39 -6.33
CA ALA A 144 -7.20 8.42 -7.38
C ALA A 144 -6.99 9.83 -7.96
N ARG A 145 -8.10 10.54 -8.23
CA ARG A 145 -8.06 11.91 -8.75
C ARG A 145 -7.47 12.89 -7.74
N GLU A 146 -7.85 12.78 -6.47
CA GLU A 146 -7.30 13.62 -5.41
C GLU A 146 -5.78 13.41 -5.23
N CYS A 147 -5.28 12.18 -5.38
CA CYS A 147 -3.84 11.87 -5.35
C CYS A 147 -3.14 12.49 -6.55
N LYS A 148 -3.65 12.22 -7.76
CA LYS A 148 -3.09 12.75 -9.02
C LYS A 148 -3.06 14.28 -9.07
N ASP A 149 -4.10 14.93 -8.56
CA ASP A 149 -4.14 16.39 -8.46
C ASP A 149 -3.05 16.91 -7.52
N ARG A 150 -2.87 16.25 -6.37
CA ARG A 150 -1.84 16.59 -5.39
C ARG A 150 -0.44 16.38 -5.95
N HIS A 151 -0.17 15.25 -6.61
CA HIS A 151 1.06 14.99 -7.35
C HIS A 151 1.38 16.15 -8.29
N ARG A 152 0.41 16.51 -9.15
CA ARG A 152 0.56 17.58 -10.15
C ARG A 152 0.92 18.91 -9.53
N ILE A 153 0.29 19.28 -8.43
CA ILE A 153 0.54 20.55 -7.73
C ILE A 153 1.94 20.56 -7.13
N VAL A 154 2.35 19.49 -6.45
CA VAL A 154 3.68 19.37 -5.86
C VAL A 154 4.75 19.42 -6.96
N HIS A 155 4.57 18.64 -8.02
CA HIS A 155 5.47 18.63 -9.17
C HIS A 155 5.62 20.02 -9.81
N ALA A 156 4.51 20.67 -10.14
CA ALA A 156 4.50 22.00 -10.73
C ALA A 156 5.15 23.05 -9.81
N PHE A 157 4.97 22.92 -8.50
CA PHE A 157 5.61 23.79 -7.52
C PHE A 157 7.13 23.60 -7.49
N LEU A 158 7.62 22.35 -7.50
CA LEU A 158 9.05 22.06 -7.53
C LEU A 158 9.73 22.63 -8.78
N LEU A 159 9.10 22.47 -9.94
CA LEU A 159 9.55 23.13 -11.18
C LEU A 159 9.54 24.66 -11.05
N ALA A 160 8.47 25.22 -10.49
CA ALA A 160 8.33 26.66 -10.31
C ALA A 160 9.42 27.25 -9.41
N ILE A 161 9.95 26.50 -8.44
CA ILE A 161 11.08 26.97 -7.62
C ILE A 161 12.46 26.67 -8.23
N GLY A 162 12.51 26.05 -9.42
CA GLY A 162 13.74 25.83 -10.19
C GLY A 162 14.38 24.46 -10.01
N VAL A 163 13.67 23.48 -9.45
CA VAL A 163 14.12 22.08 -9.46
C VAL A 163 14.04 21.54 -10.89
N ASP A 164 15.01 20.74 -11.32
CA ASP A 164 15.00 20.12 -12.63
C ASP A 164 13.88 19.06 -12.75
N GLU A 165 13.44 18.79 -13.98
CA GLU A 165 12.30 17.88 -14.26
C GLU A 165 12.45 16.50 -13.63
N GLN A 166 13.65 15.91 -13.69
CA GLN A 166 13.86 14.56 -13.20
C GLN A 166 13.78 14.51 -11.67
N THR A 167 14.43 15.45 -10.99
CA THR A 167 14.39 15.56 -9.53
C THR A 167 12.97 15.91 -9.05
N ALA A 168 12.30 16.85 -9.71
CA ALA A 168 10.94 17.26 -9.36
C ALA A 168 9.96 16.09 -9.44
N ALA A 169 10.06 15.26 -10.50
CA ALA A 169 9.22 14.07 -10.66
C ALA A 169 9.44 13.06 -9.53
N ILE A 170 10.69 12.78 -9.16
CA ILE A 170 11.01 11.82 -8.09
C ILE A 170 10.57 12.34 -6.73
N ASP A 171 10.81 13.62 -6.44
CA ASP A 171 10.50 14.21 -5.14
C ASP A 171 8.99 14.38 -4.93
N ALA A 172 8.23 14.68 -6.00
CA ALA A 172 6.78 14.85 -5.93
C ALA A 172 6.09 13.58 -5.41
N GLU A 173 6.48 12.40 -5.91
CA GLU A 173 5.96 11.08 -5.50
C GLU A 173 6.07 10.84 -3.99
N GLY A 174 7.17 11.28 -3.36
CA GLY A 174 7.34 11.12 -1.91
C GLY A 174 6.62 12.21 -1.11
N ILE A 175 6.66 13.44 -1.59
CA ILE A 175 6.16 14.61 -0.86
C ILE A 175 4.63 14.62 -0.81
N GLU A 176 3.97 14.20 -1.89
CA GLU A 176 2.52 14.33 -2.03
C GLU A 176 1.73 13.66 -0.90
N HIS A 177 2.12 12.46 -0.44
CA HIS A 177 1.37 11.73 0.59
C HIS A 177 1.41 12.42 1.95
N HIS A 178 2.42 13.26 2.18
CA HIS A 178 2.66 13.90 3.47
C HIS A 178 2.30 15.40 3.47
N VAL A 179 1.98 15.98 2.31
CA VAL A 179 1.63 17.39 2.22
C VAL A 179 0.21 17.63 2.74
N SER A 180 0.12 18.51 3.74
CA SER A 180 -1.18 18.96 4.26
C SER A 180 -1.95 19.78 3.21
N LYS A 181 -3.28 19.71 3.24
CA LYS A 181 -4.15 20.52 2.36
C LYS A 181 -3.84 22.03 2.42
N LYS A 182 -3.46 22.53 3.60
CA LYS A 182 -3.08 23.94 3.79
C LYS A 182 -1.81 24.29 3.04
N THR A 183 -0.81 23.41 3.09
CA THR A 183 0.46 23.57 2.36
C THR A 183 0.23 23.48 0.87
N LEU A 184 -0.55 22.49 0.42
CA LEU A 184 -0.90 22.30 -0.99
C LEU A 184 -1.56 23.56 -1.59
N ALA A 185 -2.51 24.17 -0.88
CA ALA A 185 -3.15 25.41 -1.31
C ALA A 185 -2.16 26.59 -1.45
N ARG A 186 -1.07 26.60 -0.65
CA ARG A 186 0.00 27.60 -0.80
C ARG A 186 0.86 27.35 -2.03
N PHE A 187 1.11 26.09 -2.36
CA PHE A 187 1.81 25.71 -3.60
C PHE A 187 1.00 26.16 -4.83
N GLU A 188 -0.29 25.84 -4.89
CA GLU A 188 -1.18 26.30 -5.98
C GLU A 188 -1.19 27.83 -6.13
N ALA A 189 -1.33 28.55 -5.01
CA ALA A 189 -1.35 30.01 -5.03
C ALA A 189 -0.02 30.61 -5.52
N PHE A 190 1.11 29.98 -5.17
CA PHE A 190 2.43 30.41 -5.63
C PHE A 190 2.60 30.20 -7.15
N ILE A 191 2.25 29.02 -7.65
CA ILE A 191 2.29 28.71 -9.09
C ILE A 191 1.46 29.73 -9.88
N THR A 192 0.22 29.96 -9.44
CA THR A 192 -0.70 30.91 -10.09
C THR A 192 -0.16 32.34 -10.15
N GLN A 193 0.50 32.80 -9.07
CA GLN A 193 1.11 34.14 -9.04
C GLN A 193 2.31 34.24 -9.98
N LYS A 194 3.13 33.19 -10.04
CA LYS A 194 4.31 33.13 -10.90
C LYS A 194 3.94 33.10 -12.38
N ASP A 195 2.89 32.37 -12.75
CA ASP A 195 2.38 32.31 -14.12
C ASP A 195 1.75 33.63 -14.58
N ALA A 196 1.33 34.49 -13.63
CA ALA A 196 0.75 35.80 -13.90
C ALA A 196 1.77 36.95 -13.98
N SER A 197 3.05 36.68 -13.66
CA SER A 197 4.14 37.67 -13.62
C SER A 197 5.03 37.57 -14.85
#